data_AF-A0A737IVW2-F1
#
_entry.id   AF-A0A737IVW2-F1
#
_cell.length_a   1.000
_cell.length_b   1.000
_cell.length_c   1.000
_cell.angle_alpha   90.00
_cell.angle_beta   90.00
_cell.angle_gamma   90.00
#
_symmetry.space_group_name_H-M   'P 1'
#
loop_
_entity.id
_entity.type
_entity.pdbx_description
1 polymer ?
#
loop_
_entity_poly.entity_id
_entity_poly.type
_entity_poly.pdbx_seq_one_letter_code
_entity_poly.pdbx_strand_id
1 'polypeptide(L)'
;MEKSTQEQIKAKLRAKIAEWTAEETEHWFCGSARNEGDLNDYLETLDMVVSDLKERIAYDDKPSLHRAEASTVLDELPHLKATLSEHDYQVIARMVAQAKVKSLQDTRAIILGGNADWLSEPPTKVTQADDTEVHLLSEMIRKYQAENEEKEHVEKTQGKYAHSLALTISFFGDVPVSKITVSDGRAFRELVASLPDNLTTKEMLKTPLHELISEKNSVKTIATATANEVVY
;
A
#
# COMPACT_ATOMS: atom_id res chain seq x y z
N MET A 1 -24.45 22.53 -1.66
CA MET A 1 -24.41 22.03 -3.05
C MET A 1 -25.65 21.20 -3.41
N GLU A 2 -26.24 21.41 -4.59
CA GLU A 2 -27.31 20.55 -5.12
C GLU A 2 -26.78 19.16 -5.54
N LYS A 3 -27.65 18.14 -5.49
CA LYS A 3 -27.29 16.76 -5.83
C LYS A 3 -26.80 16.62 -7.27
N SER A 4 -27.45 17.29 -8.22
CA SER A 4 -27.05 17.26 -9.65
C SER A 4 -25.66 17.87 -9.87
N THR A 5 -25.36 18.99 -9.20
CA THR A 5 -24.03 19.63 -9.20
C THR A 5 -22.97 18.69 -8.66
N GLN A 6 -23.24 18.02 -7.54
CA GLN A 6 -22.32 17.07 -6.92
C GLN A 6 -22.05 15.85 -7.84
N GLU A 7 -23.06 15.36 -8.54
CA GLU A 7 -22.91 14.26 -9.50
C GLU A 7 -22.06 14.66 -10.71
N GLN A 8 -22.25 15.86 -11.26
CA GLN A 8 -21.40 16.40 -12.35
C GLN A 8 -19.94 16.52 -11.91
N ILE A 9 -19.69 17.06 -10.71
CA ILE A 9 -18.34 17.17 -10.15
C ILE A 9 -17.71 15.78 -9.94
N LYS A 10 -18.46 14.82 -9.38
CA LYS A 10 -17.97 13.44 -9.22
C LYS A 10 -17.65 12.76 -10.55
N ALA A 11 -18.49 12.94 -11.57
CA ALA A 11 -18.22 12.41 -12.90
C ALA A 11 -16.93 12.99 -13.48
N LYS A 12 -16.73 14.30 -13.31
CA LYS A 12 -15.51 14.97 -13.79
C LYS A 12 -14.26 14.52 -13.02
N LEU A 13 -14.37 14.34 -11.71
CA LEU A 13 -13.29 13.81 -10.88
C LEU A 13 -12.90 12.39 -11.28
N ARG A 14 -13.84 11.52 -11.66
CA ARG A 14 -13.50 10.18 -12.19
C ARG A 14 -12.67 10.26 -13.46
N ALA A 15 -13.02 11.16 -14.39
CA ALA A 15 -12.23 11.39 -15.59
C ALA A 15 -10.83 11.92 -15.26
N LYS A 16 -10.73 12.87 -14.31
CA LYS A 16 -9.43 13.40 -13.84
C LYS A 16 -8.56 12.35 -13.16
N ILE A 17 -9.14 11.44 -12.38
CA ILE A 17 -8.40 10.32 -11.79
C ILE A 17 -7.75 9.49 -12.90
N ALA A 18 -8.51 9.12 -13.93
CA ALA A 18 -7.98 8.34 -15.05
C ALA A 18 -6.88 9.10 -15.82
N GLU A 19 -7.09 10.40 -16.08
CA GLU A 19 -6.11 11.29 -16.72
C GLU A 19 -4.80 11.36 -15.93
N TRP A 20 -4.86 11.74 -14.65
CA TRP A 20 -3.67 11.86 -13.80
C TRP A 20 -2.96 10.51 -13.60
N THR A 21 -3.71 9.41 -13.47
CA THR A 21 -3.11 8.09 -13.35
C THR A 21 -2.41 7.70 -14.65
N ALA A 22 -2.99 7.98 -15.81
CA ALA A 22 -2.35 7.72 -17.10
C ALA A 22 -1.08 8.56 -17.27
N GLU A 23 -1.12 9.86 -16.98
CA GLU A 23 0.03 10.76 -17.07
C GLU A 23 1.19 10.30 -16.15
N GLU A 24 0.87 9.97 -14.89
CA GLU A 24 1.88 9.58 -13.91
C GLU A 24 2.46 8.19 -14.22
N THR A 25 1.63 7.25 -14.68
CA THR A 25 2.11 5.94 -15.14
C THR A 25 2.94 6.05 -16.42
N GLU A 26 2.56 6.89 -17.38
CA GLU A 26 3.35 7.16 -18.59
C GLU A 26 4.71 7.76 -18.22
N HIS A 27 4.74 8.75 -17.32
CA HIS A 27 5.98 9.32 -16.80
C HIS A 27 6.90 8.26 -16.15
N TRP A 28 6.29 7.26 -15.48
CA TRP A 28 7.04 6.11 -15.00
C TRP A 28 7.57 5.23 -16.14
N PHE A 29 6.74 4.78 -17.08
CA PHE A 29 7.14 3.79 -18.09
C PHE A 29 7.96 4.37 -19.27
N CYS A 30 7.87 5.66 -19.55
CA CYS A 30 8.60 6.32 -20.66
C CYS A 30 10.04 6.74 -20.30
N GLY A 31 10.50 6.46 -19.07
CA GLY A 31 11.87 6.73 -18.66
C GLY A 31 12.93 5.88 -19.36
N SER A 32 14.19 6.32 -19.31
CA SER A 32 15.36 5.51 -19.66
C SER A 32 15.43 4.22 -18.82
N ALA A 33 16.31 3.27 -19.18
CA ALA A 33 16.50 2.04 -18.41
C ALA A 33 16.71 2.34 -16.91
N ARG A 34 15.75 1.92 -16.09
CA ARG A 34 15.70 2.12 -14.63
C ARG A 34 15.99 0.80 -13.92
N ASN A 35 16.61 0.88 -12.76
CA ASN A 35 16.92 -0.24 -11.89
C ASN A 35 15.94 -0.34 -10.70
N GLU A 36 16.08 -1.38 -9.89
CA GLU A 36 15.22 -1.62 -8.71
C GLU A 36 15.27 -0.48 -7.69
N GLY A 37 16.44 0.18 -7.53
CA GLY A 37 16.58 1.36 -6.68
C GLY A 37 15.74 2.54 -7.17
N ASP A 38 15.74 2.81 -8.48
CA ASP A 38 14.92 3.88 -9.07
C ASP A 38 13.41 3.63 -8.86
N LEU A 39 12.99 2.35 -8.88
CA LEU A 39 11.62 1.96 -8.57
C LEU A 39 11.29 2.20 -7.10
N ASN A 40 12.17 1.80 -6.19
CA ASN A 40 11.95 1.99 -4.77
C ASN A 40 11.87 3.48 -4.39
N ASP A 41 12.76 4.32 -4.92
CA ASP A 41 12.78 5.76 -4.65
C ASP A 41 11.52 6.46 -5.18
N TYR A 42 11.03 6.02 -6.34
CA TYR A 42 9.80 6.55 -6.92
C TYR A 42 8.56 6.14 -6.12
N LEU A 43 8.48 4.87 -5.69
CA LEU A 43 7.39 4.39 -4.83
C LEU A 43 7.40 5.10 -3.46
N GLU A 44 8.58 5.36 -2.88
CA GLU A 44 8.70 6.14 -1.65
C GLU A 44 8.21 7.57 -1.83
N THR A 45 8.52 8.19 -2.96
CA THR A 45 8.02 9.52 -3.31
C THR A 45 6.49 9.53 -3.42
N LEU A 46 5.90 8.54 -4.09
CA LEU A 46 4.44 8.39 -4.18
C LEU A 46 3.80 8.22 -2.80
N ASP A 47 4.34 7.33 -1.97
CA ASP A 47 3.82 7.03 -0.64
C ASP A 47 3.92 8.24 0.31
N MET A 48 4.99 9.04 0.20
CA MET A 48 5.15 10.31 0.92
C MET A 48 4.07 11.32 0.50
N VAL A 49 3.90 11.56 -0.81
CA VAL A 49 2.89 12.52 -1.31
C VAL A 49 1.47 12.10 -0.93
N VAL A 50 1.17 10.80 -1.00
CA VAL A 50 -0.13 10.25 -0.56
C VAL A 50 -0.35 10.50 0.93
N SER A 51 0.68 10.31 1.76
CA SER A 51 0.61 10.53 3.21
C SER A 51 0.37 12.00 3.54
N ASP A 52 1.13 12.91 2.93
CA ASP A 52 0.96 14.37 3.09
C ASP A 52 -0.44 14.83 2.68
N LEU A 53 -0.95 14.33 1.55
CA LEU A 53 -2.30 14.66 1.09
C LEU A 53 -3.37 14.14 2.05
N LYS A 54 -3.22 12.91 2.58
CA LYS A 54 -4.16 12.34 3.56
C LYS A 54 -4.14 13.12 4.87
N GLU A 55 -2.96 13.48 5.37
CA GLU A 55 -2.81 14.28 6.58
C GLU A 55 -3.47 15.66 6.40
N ARG A 56 -3.20 16.33 5.29
CA ARG A 56 -3.86 17.59 4.93
C ARG A 56 -5.37 17.46 4.86
N ILE A 57 -5.91 16.40 4.24
CA ILE A 57 -7.36 16.18 4.17
C ILE A 57 -7.96 16.01 5.57
N ALA A 58 -7.26 15.32 6.48
CA ALA A 58 -7.70 15.04 7.84
C ALA A 58 -7.65 16.29 8.74
N TYR A 59 -6.61 17.11 8.61
CA TYR A 59 -6.33 18.24 9.49
C TYR A 59 -6.38 19.61 8.79
N ASP A 60 -7.15 19.73 7.70
CA ASP A 60 -7.26 20.95 6.90
C ASP A 60 -7.68 22.18 7.73
N ASP A 61 -6.68 22.93 8.20
CA ASP A 61 -6.82 24.10 9.06
C ASP A 61 -7.08 25.38 8.25
N LYS A 62 -6.83 25.34 6.93
CA LYS A 62 -6.91 26.49 6.02
C LYS A 62 -7.53 26.14 4.67
N PRO A 63 -8.80 25.70 4.64
CA PRO A 63 -9.46 25.23 3.43
C PRO A 63 -9.59 26.30 2.33
N SER A 64 -9.54 27.59 2.69
CA SER A 64 -9.54 28.71 1.74
C SER A 64 -8.29 28.77 0.86
N LEU A 65 -7.15 28.21 1.29
CA LEU A 65 -5.92 28.17 0.50
C LEU A 65 -6.02 27.18 -0.67
N HIS A 66 -6.97 26.23 -0.60
CA HIS A 66 -7.12 25.17 -1.58
C HIS A 66 -8.10 25.51 -2.70
N ARG A 67 -8.49 26.78 -2.82
CA ARG A 67 -9.40 27.25 -3.88
C ARG A 67 -8.88 26.93 -5.29
N ALA A 68 -7.57 27.04 -5.49
CA ALA A 68 -6.94 26.70 -6.77
C ALA A 68 -7.10 25.21 -7.12
N GLU A 69 -7.18 24.32 -6.13
CA GLU A 69 -7.40 22.89 -6.38
C GLU A 69 -8.81 22.65 -6.88
N ALA A 70 -9.82 23.33 -6.32
CA ALA A 70 -11.19 23.26 -6.84
C ALA A 70 -11.28 23.75 -8.30
N SER A 71 -10.47 24.74 -8.68
CA SER A 71 -10.43 25.25 -10.06
C SER A 71 -10.01 24.19 -11.08
N THR A 72 -9.21 23.18 -10.70
CA THR A 72 -8.80 22.10 -11.61
C THR A 72 -9.98 21.30 -12.20
N VAL A 73 -11.12 21.31 -11.51
CA VAL A 73 -12.39 20.70 -11.98
C VAL A 73 -13.37 21.77 -12.45
N LEU A 74 -13.45 22.90 -11.74
CA LEU A 74 -14.42 23.94 -12.01
C LEU A 74 -14.12 24.74 -13.29
N ASP A 75 -12.87 24.81 -13.72
CA ASP A 75 -12.51 25.43 -15.01
C ASP A 75 -13.18 24.72 -16.19
N GLU A 76 -13.44 23.41 -16.05
CA GLU A 76 -14.13 22.59 -17.04
C GLU A 76 -15.66 22.54 -16.84
N LEU A 77 -16.15 23.14 -15.75
CA LEU A 77 -17.58 23.28 -15.43
C LEU A 77 -17.91 24.75 -15.11
N PRO A 78 -17.66 25.69 -16.03
CA PRO A 78 -17.74 27.13 -15.74
C PRO A 78 -19.15 27.59 -15.36
N HIS A 79 -20.20 26.90 -15.84
CA HIS A 79 -21.60 27.16 -15.49
C HIS A 79 -21.91 26.96 -14.01
N LEU A 80 -21.10 26.19 -13.29
CA LEU A 80 -21.27 25.95 -11.86
C LEU A 80 -20.62 27.04 -11.01
N LYS A 81 -19.62 27.78 -11.50
CA LYS A 81 -18.85 28.74 -10.69
C LYS A 81 -19.71 29.85 -10.07
N ALA A 82 -20.73 30.32 -10.79
CA ALA A 82 -21.56 31.45 -10.37
C ALA A 82 -22.55 31.09 -9.24
N THR A 83 -22.79 29.81 -8.99
CA THR A 83 -23.80 29.33 -8.02
C THR A 83 -23.18 28.71 -6.76
N LEU A 84 -21.85 28.60 -6.69
CA LEU A 84 -21.14 27.95 -5.59
C LEU A 84 -20.81 28.93 -4.47
N SER A 85 -21.09 28.53 -3.24
CA SER A 85 -20.66 29.25 -2.03
C SER A 85 -19.18 28.98 -1.72
N GLU A 86 -18.57 29.79 -0.86
CA GLU A 86 -17.21 29.54 -0.36
C GLU A 86 -17.09 28.15 0.27
N HIS A 87 -18.12 27.71 1.00
CA HIS A 87 -18.15 26.37 1.58
C HIS A 87 -18.16 25.27 0.50
N ASP A 88 -18.90 25.47 -0.59
CA ASP A 88 -18.90 24.51 -1.71
C ASP A 88 -17.52 24.42 -2.37
N TYR A 89 -16.80 25.52 -2.53
CA TYR A 89 -15.41 25.51 -3.03
C TYR A 89 -14.49 24.68 -2.16
N GLN A 90 -14.61 24.78 -0.83
CA GLN A 90 -13.81 24.00 0.12
C GLN A 90 -14.13 22.50 0.03
N VAL A 91 -15.41 22.14 -0.09
CA VAL A 91 -15.83 20.75 -0.29
C VAL A 91 -15.25 20.20 -1.59
N ILE A 92 -15.30 20.98 -2.68
CA ILE A 92 -14.75 20.57 -3.98
C ILE A 92 -13.24 20.42 -3.90
N ALA A 93 -12.53 21.33 -3.26
CA ALA A 93 -11.09 21.22 -3.06
C ALA A 93 -10.72 19.94 -2.30
N ARG A 94 -11.45 19.59 -1.24
CA ARG A 94 -11.28 18.31 -0.53
C ARG A 94 -11.57 17.10 -1.42
N MET A 95 -12.61 17.17 -2.26
CA MET A 95 -12.92 16.09 -3.21
C MET A 95 -11.81 15.93 -4.26
N VAL A 96 -11.22 17.03 -4.74
CA VAL A 96 -10.06 17.01 -5.64
C VAL A 96 -8.84 16.39 -4.95
N ALA A 97 -8.58 16.75 -3.70
CA ALA A 97 -7.49 16.15 -2.91
C ALA A 97 -7.66 14.64 -2.76
N GLN A 98 -8.88 14.18 -2.44
CA GLN A 98 -9.20 12.75 -2.37
C GLN A 98 -9.02 12.04 -3.72
N ALA A 99 -9.41 12.70 -4.82
CA ALA A 99 -9.22 12.16 -6.16
C ALA A 99 -7.73 12.04 -6.53
N LYS A 100 -6.89 13.02 -6.16
CA LYS A 100 -5.44 12.93 -6.33
C LYS A 100 -4.84 11.77 -5.53
N VAL A 101 -5.24 11.60 -4.27
CA VAL A 101 -4.83 10.44 -3.46
C VAL A 101 -5.17 9.14 -4.17
N LYS A 102 -6.40 9.00 -4.66
CA LYS A 102 -6.82 7.80 -5.40
C LYS A 102 -5.98 7.59 -6.66
N SER A 103 -5.76 8.64 -7.45
CA SER A 103 -4.96 8.55 -8.68
C SER A 103 -3.54 8.05 -8.41
N LEU A 104 -2.87 8.58 -7.39
CA LEU A 104 -1.52 8.13 -6.99
C LEU A 104 -1.50 6.69 -6.47
N GLN A 105 -2.51 6.28 -5.72
CA GLN A 105 -2.66 4.89 -5.26
C GLN A 105 -2.89 3.94 -6.44
N ASP A 106 -3.72 4.33 -7.41
CA ASP A 106 -3.97 3.56 -8.63
C ASP A 106 -2.68 3.47 -9.47
N THR A 107 -1.91 4.56 -9.61
CA THR A 107 -0.57 4.56 -10.25
C THR A 107 0.37 3.58 -9.58
N ARG A 108 0.49 3.64 -8.24
CA ARG A 108 1.32 2.73 -7.45
C ARG A 108 0.94 1.26 -7.70
N ALA A 109 -0.35 0.96 -7.74
CA ALA A 109 -0.85 -0.38 -8.01
C ALA A 109 -0.43 -0.85 -9.41
N ILE A 110 -0.62 -0.02 -10.44
CA ILE A 110 -0.25 -0.34 -11.84
C ILE A 110 1.24 -0.64 -11.96
N ILE A 111 2.10 0.19 -11.36
CA ILE A 111 3.55 0.01 -11.41
C ILE A 111 4.00 -1.31 -10.78
N LEU A 112 3.32 -1.73 -9.71
CA LEU A 112 3.57 -3.01 -9.03
C LEU A 112 2.91 -4.22 -9.72
N GLY A 113 2.29 -4.03 -10.89
CA GLY A 113 1.60 -5.10 -11.63
C GLY A 113 0.17 -5.40 -11.14
N GLY A 114 -0.39 -4.54 -10.29
CA GLY A 114 -1.80 -4.58 -9.92
C GLY A 114 -2.72 -4.14 -11.06
N ASN A 115 -3.94 -4.67 -11.09
CA ASN A 115 -4.90 -4.37 -12.15
C ASN A 115 -5.43 -2.93 -11.99
N ALA A 116 -5.51 -2.18 -13.09
CA ALA A 116 -6.01 -0.82 -13.06
C ALA A 116 -7.54 -0.82 -13.12
N ASP A 117 -8.22 -0.44 -12.03
CA ASP A 117 -9.69 -0.39 -11.98
C ASP A 117 -10.32 0.49 -13.08
N TRP A 118 -9.58 1.46 -13.63
CA TRP A 118 -10.05 2.34 -14.72
C TRP A 118 -9.98 1.71 -16.12
N LEU A 119 -9.24 0.60 -16.29
CA LEU A 119 -9.28 -0.23 -17.50
C LEU A 119 -10.51 -1.16 -17.51
N SER A 120 -11.22 -1.27 -16.40
CA SER A 120 -12.45 -2.05 -16.31
C SER A 120 -13.64 -1.21 -16.81
N GLU A 121 -14.46 -1.79 -17.70
CA GLU A 121 -15.66 -1.15 -18.24
C GLU A 121 -16.56 -0.55 -17.13
N PRO A 122 -17.25 0.58 -17.39
CA PRO A 122 -18.11 1.21 -16.38
C PRO A 122 -19.13 0.19 -15.86
N PRO A 123 -19.30 0.06 -14.52
CA PRO A 123 -20.00 -1.07 -13.95
C PRO A 123 -21.49 -0.97 -14.27
N THR A 124 -21.92 -1.80 -15.22
CA THR A 124 -23.34 -2.05 -15.43
C THR A 124 -23.77 -3.05 -14.37
N LYS A 125 -24.48 -2.52 -13.36
CA LYS A 125 -25.13 -3.22 -12.24
C LYS A 125 -24.20 -3.75 -11.15
N VAL A 126 -24.49 -3.24 -9.95
CA VAL A 126 -24.08 -3.83 -8.67
C VAL A 126 -24.54 -5.29 -8.64
N THR A 127 -23.59 -6.20 -8.73
CA THR A 127 -23.73 -7.56 -8.19
C THR A 127 -22.72 -7.69 -7.07
N GLN A 128 -23.17 -8.24 -5.96
CA GLN A 128 -22.48 -8.33 -4.69
C GLN A 128 -21.17 -9.14 -4.77
N ALA A 129 -20.19 -8.67 -3.99
CA ALA A 129 -19.08 -9.38 -3.35
C ALA A 129 -18.06 -10.12 -4.24
N ASP A 130 -16.85 -9.55 -4.23
CA ASP A 130 -15.52 -10.18 -4.31
C ASP A 130 -15.47 -11.69 -4.49
N ASP A 131 -14.85 -12.10 -5.59
CA ASP A 131 -14.06 -13.32 -5.67
C ASP A 131 -12.62 -12.95 -6.07
N THR A 132 -12.05 -11.93 -5.40
CA THR A 132 -10.60 -11.75 -5.44
C THR A 132 -10.04 -12.87 -4.56
N GLU A 133 -9.37 -13.84 -5.18
CA GLU A 133 -8.78 -14.99 -4.49
C GLU A 133 -7.92 -14.49 -3.31
N VAL A 134 -8.45 -14.63 -2.09
CA VAL A 134 -7.79 -14.12 -0.89
C VAL A 134 -6.70 -15.10 -0.51
N HIS A 135 -5.48 -14.85 -1.00
CA HIS A 135 -4.32 -15.65 -0.64
C HIS A 135 -3.83 -15.28 0.76
N LEU A 136 -4.01 -16.20 1.71
CA LEU A 136 -3.43 -16.08 3.04
C LEU A 136 -1.91 -16.29 2.99
N LEU A 137 -1.21 -15.59 3.87
CA LEU A 137 0.25 -15.69 3.97
C LEU A 137 0.70 -17.13 4.23
N SER A 138 0.03 -17.87 5.13
CA SER A 138 0.38 -19.27 5.39
C SER A 138 0.19 -20.18 4.17
N GLU A 139 -0.80 -19.90 3.33
CA GLU A 139 -1.07 -20.66 2.12
C GLU A 139 0.00 -20.45 1.05
N MET A 140 0.35 -19.18 0.81
CA MET A 140 1.42 -18.82 -0.15
C MET A 140 2.77 -19.37 0.29
N ILE A 141 3.06 -19.33 1.59
CA ILE A 141 4.26 -19.93 2.17
C ILE A 141 4.29 -21.45 1.92
N ARG A 142 3.18 -22.16 2.12
CA ARG A 142 3.11 -23.62 1.86
C ARG A 142 3.29 -23.94 0.39
N LYS A 143 2.70 -23.15 -0.52
CA LYS A 143 2.91 -23.29 -1.97
C LYS A 143 4.38 -23.12 -2.33
N TYR A 144 5.02 -22.07 -1.82
CA TYR A 144 6.45 -21.82 -2.00
C TYR A 144 7.34 -22.94 -1.43
N GLN A 145 6.96 -23.52 -0.30
CA GLN A 145 7.66 -24.68 0.27
C GLN A 145 7.53 -25.92 -0.62
N ALA A 146 6.32 -26.24 -1.08
CA ALA A 146 6.09 -27.38 -1.96
C ALA A 146 6.90 -27.28 -3.27
N GLU A 147 6.96 -26.08 -3.87
CA GLU A 147 7.77 -25.79 -5.06
C GLU A 147 9.28 -25.90 -4.82
N ASN A 148 9.74 -25.72 -3.57
CA ASN A 148 11.16 -25.82 -3.21
C ASN A 148 11.56 -27.20 -2.66
N GLU A 149 10.63 -27.99 -2.13
CA GLU A 149 10.88 -29.40 -1.81
C GLU A 149 11.20 -30.21 -3.07
N GLU A 150 10.61 -29.84 -4.21
CA GLU A 150 10.92 -30.40 -5.53
C GLU A 150 12.38 -30.14 -5.97
N LYS A 151 13.08 -29.20 -5.33
CA LYS A 151 14.48 -28.83 -5.64
C LYS A 151 15.55 -29.58 -4.83
N GLU A 152 15.17 -30.62 -4.07
CA GLU A 152 16.06 -31.51 -3.29
C GLU A 152 17.11 -30.77 -2.43
N HIS A 153 16.70 -29.72 -1.71
CA HIS A 153 17.60 -29.02 -0.80
C HIS A 153 18.06 -29.90 0.37
N VAL A 154 19.33 -29.74 0.79
CA VAL A 154 19.90 -30.38 2.00
C VAL A 154 19.11 -29.93 3.24
N GLU A 155 18.86 -30.85 4.19
CA GLU A 155 18.05 -30.63 5.41
C GLU A 155 18.37 -29.32 6.17
N LYS A 156 19.65 -28.93 6.20
CA LYS A 156 20.11 -27.69 6.84
C LYS A 156 19.49 -26.44 6.20
N THR A 157 19.28 -26.44 4.89
CA THR A 157 18.66 -25.33 4.14
C THR A 157 17.16 -25.28 4.37
N GLN A 158 16.49 -26.44 4.45
CA GLN A 158 15.07 -26.53 4.79
C GLN A 158 14.80 -25.99 6.20
N GLY A 159 15.67 -26.28 7.16
CA GLY A 159 15.59 -25.75 8.52
C GLY A 159 15.67 -24.23 8.60
N LYS A 160 16.52 -23.59 7.78
CA LYS A 160 16.60 -22.13 7.68
C LYS A 160 15.29 -21.53 7.16
N TYR A 161 14.73 -22.08 6.08
CA TYR A 161 13.45 -21.61 5.54
C TYR A 161 12.32 -21.77 6.55
N ALA A 162 12.20 -22.93 7.21
CA ALA A 162 11.18 -23.15 8.23
C ALA A 162 11.28 -22.14 9.38
N HIS A 163 12.50 -21.75 9.77
CA HIS A 163 12.74 -20.74 10.78
C HIS A 163 12.30 -19.34 10.33
N SER A 164 12.76 -18.87 9.16
CA SER A 164 12.36 -17.56 8.63
C SER A 164 10.85 -17.45 8.44
N LEU A 165 10.20 -18.51 7.97
CA LEU A 165 8.76 -18.54 7.75
C LEU A 165 7.95 -18.45 9.05
N ALA A 166 8.37 -19.19 10.08
CA ALA A 166 7.74 -19.08 11.39
C ALA A 166 7.88 -17.67 11.98
N LEU A 167 9.01 -17.01 11.71
CA LEU A 167 9.28 -15.65 12.13
C LEU A 167 8.35 -14.65 11.43
N THR A 168 8.20 -14.79 10.11
CA THR A 168 7.26 -13.99 9.31
C THR A 168 5.82 -14.17 9.79
N ILE A 169 5.35 -15.41 9.97
CA ILE A 169 3.99 -15.68 10.46
C ILE A 169 3.79 -15.16 11.89
N SER A 170 4.79 -15.31 12.77
CA SER A 170 4.73 -14.81 14.16
C SER A 170 4.58 -13.28 14.24
N PHE A 171 5.12 -12.57 13.25
CA PHE A 171 5.03 -11.12 13.19
C PHE A 171 3.76 -10.62 12.52
N PHE A 172 3.50 -11.04 11.27
CA PHE A 172 2.37 -10.54 10.49
C PHE A 172 1.03 -11.20 10.87
N GLY A 173 1.08 -12.38 11.48
CA GLY A 173 -0.06 -13.27 11.60
C GLY A 173 -0.43 -13.93 10.28
N ASP A 174 -1.46 -14.79 10.31
CA ASP A 174 -2.00 -15.41 9.10
C ASP A 174 -3.01 -14.47 8.42
N VAL A 175 -2.48 -13.40 7.82
CA VAL A 175 -3.25 -12.37 7.13
C VAL A 175 -3.18 -12.55 5.61
N PRO A 176 -4.15 -11.99 4.85
CA PRO A 176 -4.03 -11.90 3.40
C PRO A 176 -2.76 -11.16 2.99
N VAL A 177 -2.01 -11.70 2.03
CA VAL A 177 -0.74 -11.09 1.55
C VAL A 177 -0.97 -9.65 1.05
N SER A 178 -2.14 -9.37 0.47
CA SER A 178 -2.54 -8.03 -0.01
C SER A 178 -2.68 -6.98 1.11
N LYS A 179 -2.75 -7.39 2.38
CA LYS A 179 -2.81 -6.48 3.53
C LYS A 179 -1.44 -6.15 4.12
N ILE A 180 -0.38 -6.83 3.68
CA ILE A 180 0.98 -6.57 4.16
C ILE A 180 1.54 -5.36 3.41
N THR A 181 1.82 -4.29 4.13
CA THR A 181 2.35 -3.04 3.56
C THR A 181 3.88 -2.99 3.63
N VAL A 182 4.48 -2.07 2.88
CA VAL A 182 5.93 -1.83 2.93
C VAL A 182 6.36 -1.32 4.31
N SER A 183 5.52 -0.51 4.98
CA SER A 183 5.75 -0.07 6.36
C SER A 183 5.79 -1.24 7.33
N ASP A 184 4.92 -2.25 7.16
CA ASP A 184 4.94 -3.45 7.99
C ASP A 184 6.23 -4.25 7.74
N GLY A 185 6.71 -4.29 6.48
CA GLY A 185 8.00 -4.86 6.12
C GLY A 185 9.20 -4.14 6.74
N ARG A 186 9.16 -2.80 6.88
CA ARG A 186 10.19 -2.03 7.57
C ARG A 186 10.17 -2.29 9.07
N ALA A 187 8.98 -2.26 9.68
CA ALA A 187 8.79 -2.58 11.08
C ALA A 187 9.27 -4.00 11.40
N PHE A 188 9.01 -4.96 10.51
CA PHE A 188 9.54 -6.32 10.63
C PHE A 188 11.07 -6.34 10.66
N ARG A 189 11.75 -5.69 9.71
CA ARG A 189 13.23 -5.65 9.67
C ARG A 189 13.83 -5.01 10.91
N GLU A 190 13.24 -3.92 11.38
CA GLU A 190 13.67 -3.24 12.61
C GLU A 190 13.50 -4.16 13.83
N LEU A 191 12.40 -4.92 13.88
CA LEU A 191 12.10 -5.86 14.95
C LEU A 191 12.96 -7.12 14.91
N VAL A 192 13.41 -7.56 13.72
CA VAL A 192 14.36 -8.68 13.59
C VAL A 192 15.68 -8.36 14.32
N ALA A 193 16.11 -7.11 14.35
CA ALA A 193 17.33 -6.70 15.07
C ALA A 193 17.22 -6.79 16.60
N SER A 194 16.00 -6.83 17.15
CA SER A 194 15.73 -6.94 18.59
C SER A 194 15.33 -8.35 19.03
N LEU A 195 15.48 -9.35 18.14
CA LEU A 195 15.11 -10.73 18.44
C LEU A 195 16.01 -11.37 19.51
N PRO A 196 15.41 -12.06 20.51
CA PRO A 196 16.14 -12.92 21.43
C PRO A 196 16.91 -14.03 20.71
N ASP A 197 18.12 -14.31 21.18
CA ASP A 197 18.95 -15.39 20.68
C ASP A 197 18.33 -16.77 21.00
N ASN A 198 18.54 -17.76 20.11
CA ASN A 198 18.07 -19.14 20.23
C ASN A 198 16.53 -19.37 20.30
N LEU A 199 15.72 -18.51 19.67
CA LEU A 199 14.28 -18.79 19.51
C LEU A 199 14.04 -20.05 18.66
N THR A 200 13.16 -20.94 19.12
CA THR A 200 12.77 -22.13 18.36
C THR A 200 11.54 -21.87 17.49
N THR A 201 11.44 -22.53 16.33
CA THR A 201 10.28 -22.46 15.43
C THR A 201 8.96 -22.74 16.15
N LYS A 202 8.98 -23.67 17.14
CA LYS A 202 7.80 -24.02 17.94
C LYS A 202 7.32 -22.89 18.85
N GLU A 203 8.22 -22.05 19.36
CA GLU A 203 7.86 -20.88 20.16
C GLU A 203 7.26 -19.79 19.29
N MET A 204 7.90 -19.50 18.14
CA MET A 204 7.46 -18.47 17.19
C MET A 204 6.04 -18.74 16.65
N LEU A 205 5.69 -20.00 16.41
CA LEU A 205 4.36 -20.37 15.90
C LEU A 205 3.26 -20.36 16.98
N LYS A 206 3.63 -20.30 18.27
CA LYS A 206 2.66 -20.34 19.38
C LYS A 206 2.36 -18.97 19.96
N THR A 207 3.36 -18.10 19.96
CA THR A 207 3.30 -16.80 20.64
C THR A 207 3.67 -15.70 19.64
N PRO A 208 2.91 -14.59 19.58
CA PRO A 208 3.26 -13.45 18.74
C PRO A 208 4.66 -12.90 19.03
N LEU A 209 5.35 -12.44 18.00
CA LEU A 209 6.77 -12.07 18.09
C LEU A 209 7.02 -10.93 19.09
N HIS A 210 6.10 -9.98 19.20
CA HIS A 210 6.19 -8.85 20.13
C HIS A 210 6.08 -9.28 21.60
N GLU A 211 5.30 -10.32 21.89
CA GLU A 211 5.21 -10.93 23.22
C GLU A 211 6.49 -11.69 23.56
N LEU A 212 7.03 -12.47 22.60
CA LEU A 212 8.29 -13.20 22.78
C LEU A 212 9.48 -12.28 23.06
N ILE A 213 9.54 -11.13 22.40
CA ILE A 213 10.54 -10.09 22.66
C ILE A 213 10.35 -9.53 24.07
N SER A 214 9.10 -9.19 24.42
CA SER A 214 8.77 -8.59 25.71
C SER A 214 9.09 -9.51 26.90
N GLU A 215 8.81 -10.82 26.76
CA GLU A 215 9.08 -11.83 27.78
C GLU A 215 10.57 -12.13 27.95
N LYS A 216 11.35 -12.03 26.86
CA LYS A 216 12.78 -12.34 26.84
C LYS A 216 13.68 -11.09 26.82
N ASN A 217 13.15 -9.93 27.20
CA ASN A 217 13.82 -8.62 27.24
C ASN A 217 15.19 -8.59 27.99
N SER A 218 15.53 -9.61 28.77
CA SER A 218 16.81 -9.75 29.49
C SER A 218 17.81 -10.72 28.84
N VAL A 219 17.51 -11.29 27.68
CA VAL A 219 18.35 -12.27 26.97
C VAL A 219 19.18 -11.56 25.88
N LYS A 220 20.36 -12.09 25.56
CA LYS A 220 21.17 -11.63 24.42
C LYS A 220 20.31 -11.63 23.15
N THR A 221 20.38 -10.55 22.39
CA THR A 221 19.76 -10.47 21.07
C THR A 221 20.69 -11.07 20.01
N ILE A 222 20.12 -11.46 18.87
CA ILE A 222 20.91 -11.95 17.74
C ILE A 222 21.85 -10.85 17.22
N ALA A 223 22.98 -11.26 16.64
CA ALA A 223 23.92 -10.33 16.02
C ALA A 223 23.30 -9.69 14.76
N THR A 224 23.65 -8.45 14.45
CA THR A 224 23.14 -7.71 13.28
C THR A 224 23.41 -8.44 11.96
N ALA A 225 24.55 -9.14 11.85
CA ALA A 225 24.85 -9.97 10.67
C ALA A 225 23.86 -11.12 10.50
N THR A 226 23.45 -11.75 11.60
CA THR A 226 22.45 -12.83 11.62
C THR A 226 21.05 -12.29 11.34
N ALA A 227 20.71 -11.11 11.85
CA ALA A 227 19.45 -10.43 11.52
C ALA A 227 19.31 -10.19 10.01
N ASN A 228 20.39 -9.77 9.35
CA ASN A 228 20.39 -9.57 7.90
C ASN A 228 20.23 -10.89 7.12
N GLU A 229 20.82 -12.00 7.57
CA GLU A 229 20.63 -13.32 6.93
C GLU A 229 19.19 -13.85 6.99
N VAL A 230 18.33 -13.33 7.88
CA VAL A 230 16.93 -13.75 8.00
C VAL A 230 16.02 -13.02 7.01
N VAL A 231 16.44 -11.84 6.55
CA VAL A 231 15.66 -10.93 5.71
C VAL A 231 15.96 -11.11 4.21
N TYR A 232 17.14 -11.67 3.87
CA TYR A 232 17.56 -12.01 2.50
C TYR A 232 17.21 -13.44 2.12
#